data_AF-A0A3M5VIW2-F1
#
_entry.id   AF-A0A3M5VIW2-F1
#
_cell.length_a   1.000
_cell.length_b   1.000
_cell.length_c   1.000
_cell.angle_alpha   90.00
_cell.angle_beta   90.00
_cell.angle_gamma   90.00
#
_symmetry.space_group_name_H-M   'P 1'
#
loop_
_entity.id
_entity.type
_entity.pdbx_description
1 polymer ?
#
loop_
_entity_poly.entity_id
_entity_poly.type
_entity_poly.pdbx_seq_one_letter_code
_entity_poly.pdbx_strand_id
1 'polypeptide(L)'
;MVDGERIRLKGQGAPGIGGGANGDLYLIIRLAPHPMFEVEGHDLVITVPLAPWEAALGTKVAVPTLTSRLNLTIRPDSQNGQRLRIKGNGLMNKSGERGDLYALSLIHIL
;
A
#
# COMPACT_ATOMS: atom_id res chain seq x y z
N MET A 1 -9.33 -1.27 -2.50
CA MET A 1 -8.97 -2.33 -3.45
C MET A 1 -7.99 -3.21 -2.74
N VAL A 2 -8.20 -4.52 -2.77
CA VAL A 2 -7.30 -5.52 -2.17
C VAL A 2 -6.86 -6.52 -3.21
N ASP A 3 -5.70 -7.13 -2.99
CA ASP A 3 -5.31 -8.27 -3.81
C ASP A 3 -6.33 -9.42 -3.67
N GLY A 4 -6.66 -10.06 -4.79
CA GLY A 4 -7.65 -11.12 -4.85
C GLY A 4 -9.10 -10.68 -4.78
N GLU A 5 -9.35 -9.38 -4.81
CA GLU A 5 -10.71 -8.86 -4.91
C GLU A 5 -11.43 -9.37 -6.16
N ARG A 6 -12.69 -9.77 -6.00
CA ARG A 6 -13.53 -10.29 -7.10
C ARG A 6 -14.53 -9.23 -7.55
N ILE A 7 -14.58 -8.98 -8.86
CA ILE A 7 -15.57 -8.12 -9.50
C ILE A 7 -16.45 -9.00 -10.39
N ARG A 8 -17.77 -8.97 -10.16
CA ARG A 8 -18.75 -9.70 -10.96
C ARG A 8 -19.34 -8.77 -12.02
N LEU A 9 -19.24 -9.20 -13.28
CA LEU A 9 -19.89 -8.57 -14.41
C LEU A 9 -21.09 -9.43 -14.82
N LYS A 10 -22.29 -8.96 -14.45
CA LYS A 10 -23.53 -9.72 -14.61
C LYS A 10 -23.86 -9.90 -16.10
N GLY A 11 -24.13 -11.14 -16.52
CA GLY A 11 -24.52 -11.48 -17.90
C GLY A 11 -23.41 -11.35 -18.95
N GLN A 12 -22.17 -11.09 -18.51
CA GLN A 12 -20.99 -10.98 -19.37
C GLN A 12 -20.20 -12.29 -19.48
N GLY A 13 -20.74 -13.39 -18.94
CA GLY A 13 -20.17 -14.73 -19.05
C GLY A 13 -20.63 -15.46 -20.32
N ALA A 14 -20.46 -16.78 -20.32
CA ALA A 14 -20.79 -17.62 -21.48
C ALA A 14 -22.27 -17.52 -21.89
N PRO A 15 -22.60 -17.62 -23.19
CA PRO A 15 -23.98 -17.61 -23.66
C PRO A 15 -24.84 -18.69 -22.99
N GLY A 16 -26.09 -18.32 -22.64
CA GLY A 16 -27.06 -19.28 -22.14
C GLY A 16 -27.57 -20.23 -23.25
N ILE A 17 -27.98 -21.44 -22.87
CA ILE A 17 -28.52 -22.43 -23.81
C ILE A 17 -30.03 -22.20 -23.97
N GLY A 18 -30.54 -22.33 -25.20
CA GLY A 18 -31.99 -22.37 -25.48
C GLY A 18 -32.76 -21.08 -25.14
N GLY A 19 -32.12 -19.91 -25.27
CA GLY A 19 -32.72 -18.63 -24.87
C GLY A 19 -32.57 -18.29 -23.38
N GLY A 20 -31.82 -19.10 -22.63
CA GLY A 20 -31.44 -18.79 -21.25
C GLY A 20 -30.51 -17.56 -21.17
N ALA A 21 -30.50 -16.90 -20.01
CA ALA A 21 -29.61 -15.79 -19.75
C ALA A 21 -28.13 -16.21 -19.81
N ASN A 22 -27.27 -15.30 -20.24
CA ASN A 22 -25.83 -15.49 -20.18
C ASN A 22 -25.36 -15.69 -18.74
N GLY A 23 -24.28 -16.45 -18.57
CA GLY A 23 -23.57 -16.55 -17.30
C GLY A 23 -22.90 -15.24 -16.90
N ASP A 24 -22.15 -15.26 -15.79
CA ASP A 24 -21.43 -14.10 -15.31
C ASP A 24 -19.93 -14.23 -15.51
N LEU A 25 -19.27 -13.09 -15.70
CA LEU A 25 -17.81 -13.01 -15.73
C LEU A 25 -17.30 -12.51 -14.38
N TYR A 26 -16.31 -13.20 -13.82
CA TYR A 26 -15.60 -12.77 -12.63
C TYR A 26 -14.19 -12.31 -13.01
N LEU A 27 -13.88 -11.06 -12.66
CA LEU A 27 -12.51 -10.55 -12.69
C LEU A 27 -11.90 -10.72 -11.31
N ILE A 28 -10.66 -11.21 -11.26
CA ILE A 28 -9.89 -11.33 -10.03
C ILE A 28 -8.76 -10.32 -10.10
N ILE A 29 -8.74 -9.36 -9.18
CA ILE A 29 -7.68 -8.36 -9.12
C ILE A 29 -6.41 -9.01 -8.59
N ARG A 30 -5.30 -8.75 -9.28
CA ARG A 30 -3.95 -9.12 -8.86
C ARG A 30 -3.10 -7.86 -8.81
N LEU A 31 -2.57 -7.53 -7.64
CA LEU A 31 -1.65 -6.42 -7.48
C LEU A 31 -0.26 -6.86 -7.93
N ALA A 32 0.32 -6.12 -8.88
CA ALA A 32 1.69 -6.33 -9.30
C ALA A 32 2.65 -5.89 -8.17
N PRO A 33 3.74 -6.63 -7.92
CA PRO A 33 4.77 -6.20 -6.97
C PRO A 33 5.30 -4.80 -7.35
N HIS A 34 5.45 -3.93 -6.35
CA HIS A 34 5.98 -2.59 -6.54
C HIS A 34 7.36 -2.47 -5.87
N PRO A 35 8.36 -1.83 -6.50
CA PRO A 35 9.74 -1.82 -6.00
C PRO A 35 9.93 -1.10 -4.66
N MET A 36 9.01 -0.20 -4.29
CA MET A 36 9.10 0.60 -3.05
C MET A 36 8.00 0.31 -2.03
N PHE A 37 6.89 -0.32 -2.45
CA PHE A 37 5.70 -0.42 -1.62
C PHE A 37 5.28 -1.87 -1.48
N GLU A 38 5.12 -2.30 -0.25
CA GLU A 38 4.41 -3.53 0.08
C GLU A 38 2.96 -3.19 0.43
N VAL A 39 2.04 -4.08 0.05
CA VAL A 39 0.61 -3.88 0.30
C VAL A 39 0.18 -4.76 1.48
N GLU A 40 -0.34 -4.14 2.53
CA GLU A 40 -0.94 -4.82 3.67
C GLU A 40 -2.43 -4.46 3.77
N GLY A 41 -3.29 -5.26 3.14
CA GLY A 41 -4.72 -4.98 3.08
C GLY A 41 -5.02 -3.69 2.30
N HIS A 42 -5.36 -2.61 2.99
CA HIS A 42 -5.56 -1.28 2.38
C HIS A 42 -4.41 -0.32 2.66
N ASP A 43 -3.48 -0.74 3.52
CA ASP A 43 -2.34 0.06 3.90
C ASP A 43 -1.15 -0.26 3.00
N LEU A 44 -0.21 0.67 2.95
CA LEU A 44 1.07 0.50 2.28
C LEU A 44 2.18 0.52 3.30
N VAL A 45 3.26 -0.20 3.02
CA VAL A 45 4.49 -0.16 3.79
C VAL A 45 5.63 0.25 2.88
N ILE A 46 6.47 1.16 3.37
CA ILE A 46 7.73 1.56 2.74
C ILE A 46 8.86 1.44 3.76
N THR A 47 9.99 0.87 3.34
CA THR A 47 11.19 0.87 4.15
C THR A 47 11.95 2.18 3.97
N VAL A 48 12.27 2.84 5.09
CA VAL A 48 13.05 4.07 5.13
C VAL A 48 14.43 3.73 5.69
N PRO A 49 15.46 3.62 4.83
CA PRO A 49 16.82 3.41 5.30
C PRO A 49 17.29 4.66 6.05
N LEU A 50 17.90 4.45 7.22
CA LEU A 50 18.46 5.50 8.06
C LEU A 50 19.90 5.15 8.42
N ALA A 51 20.75 6.17 8.43
CA ALA A 51 22.06 6.06 9.04
C ALA A 51 21.94 6.04 10.58
N PRO A 52 22.92 5.46 11.32
CA PRO A 52 22.87 5.43 12.77
C PRO A 52 22.76 6.81 13.42
N TRP A 53 23.45 7.81 12.88
CA TRP A 53 23.39 9.19 13.39
C TRP A 53 22.06 9.89 13.09
N GLU A 54 21.40 9.56 11.98
CA GLU A 54 20.07 10.10 11.66
C GLU A 54 19.01 9.57 12.62
N ALA A 55 19.11 8.30 13.00
CA ALA A 55 18.23 7.69 13.98
C ALA A 55 18.49 8.20 15.40
N ALA A 56 19.78 8.39 15.76
CA ALA A 56 20.18 8.89 17.07
C ALA A 56 19.84 10.37 17.28
N LEU A 57 20.18 11.24 16.31
CA LEU A 57 20.04 12.70 16.45
C LEU A 57 18.67 13.22 15.97
N GLY A 58 17.93 12.39 15.24
CA GLY A 58 16.73 12.82 14.53
C GLY A 58 17.07 13.54 13.23
N THR A 59 16.13 13.48 12.28
CA THR A 59 16.28 14.08 10.96
C THR A 59 14.91 14.29 10.30
N LYS A 60 14.89 14.90 9.11
CA LYS A 60 13.71 14.92 8.24
C LYS A 60 14.08 14.22 6.94
N VAL A 61 13.34 13.15 6.61
CA VAL A 61 13.55 12.38 5.39
C VAL A 61 12.37 12.57 4.45
N ALA A 62 12.67 12.80 3.17
CA ALA A 62 11.64 12.84 2.13
C ALA A 62 11.20 11.41 1.79
N VAL A 63 9.94 11.08 2.06
CA VAL A 63 9.34 9.77 1.79
C VAL A 63 8.36 9.89 0.62
N PRO A 64 8.46 9.05 -0.42
CA PRO A 64 7.48 9.02 -1.50
C PRO A 64 6.16 8.41 -1.03
N THR A 65 5.07 8.92 -1.56
CA THR A 65 3.73 8.33 -1.49
C THR A 65 3.28 7.97 -2.90
N LEU A 66 2.05 7.45 -3.05
CA LEU A 66 1.50 7.18 -4.38
C LEU A 66 1.24 8.44 -5.22
N THR A 67 1.13 9.62 -4.59
CA THR A 67 0.71 10.85 -5.27
C THR A 67 1.74 11.97 -5.16
N SER A 68 2.59 11.97 -4.14
CA SER A 68 3.53 13.06 -3.86
C SER A 68 4.71 12.59 -3.03
N ARG A 69 5.55 13.53 -2.57
CA ARG A 69 6.57 13.29 -1.55
C ARG A 69 6.23 14.12 -0.32
N LEU A 70 6.51 13.59 0.87
CA LEU A 70 6.33 14.30 2.13
C LEU A 70 7.59 14.21 2.98
N ASN A 71 7.78 15.19 3.86
CA ASN A 71 8.86 15.19 4.83
C ASN A 71 8.41 14.47 6.10
N LEU A 72 8.97 13.29 6.34
CA LEU A 72 8.78 12.52 7.56
C LEU A 72 9.83 12.95 8.60
N THR A 73 9.36 13.38 9.76
CA THR A 73 10.25 13.69 10.88
C THR A 73 10.61 12.40 11.62
N ILE A 74 11.90 12.09 11.66
CA ILE A 74 12.49 11.07 12.51
C ILE A 74 12.89 11.74 13.82
N ARG A 75 12.38 11.22 14.95
CA ARG A 75 12.72 11.77 16.26
C ARG A 75 14.11 11.28 16.69
N PRO A 76 14.84 12.03 17.53
CA PRO A 76 16.01 11.49 18.21
C PRO A 76 15.70 10.16 18.90
N ASP A 77 16.72 9.32 19.02
CA ASP A 77 16.65 7.98 19.62
C ASP A 77 15.61 7.04 18.96
N SER A 78 15.33 7.24 17.66
CA SER A 78 14.48 6.34 16.89
C SER A 78 15.11 4.94 16.77
N GLN A 79 14.27 3.91 16.88
CA GLN A 79 14.72 2.51 16.93
C GLN A 79 14.58 1.83 15.57
N ASN A 80 15.43 0.84 15.30
CA ASN A 80 15.30 0.01 14.10
C ASN A 80 13.95 -0.73 14.10
N GLY A 81 13.29 -0.82 12.95
CA GLY A 81 11.99 -1.45 12.80
C GLY A 81 10.82 -0.63 13.35
N GLN A 82 11.05 0.61 13.79
CA GLN A 82 9.96 1.49 14.21
C GLN A 82 9.04 1.80 13.02
N ARG A 83 7.74 1.66 13.26
CA ARG A 83 6.66 1.90 12.29
C ARG A 83 6.03 3.27 12.49
N LEU A 84 6.18 4.16 11.52
CA LEU A 84 5.68 5.53 11.54
C LEU A 84 4.47 5.66 10.60
N ARG A 85 3.30 6.02 11.14
CA ARG A 85 2.05 6.14 10.38
C ARG A 85 1.94 7.48 9.69
N ILE A 86 1.64 7.45 8.39
CA ILE A 86 1.32 8.59 7.55
C ILE A 86 -0.14 8.42 7.10
N LYS A 87 -1.03 9.16 7.76
CA LYS A 87 -2.48 9.01 7.59
C LYS A 87 -2.93 9.29 6.15
N GLY A 88 -3.85 8.47 5.63
CA GLY A 88 -4.54 8.68 4.35
C GLY A 88 -3.69 8.49 3.10
N ASN A 89 -2.51 7.87 3.22
CA ASN A 89 -1.58 7.66 2.12
C ASN A 89 -1.51 6.20 1.63
N GLY A 90 -2.46 5.36 2.03
CA GLY A 90 -2.62 4.00 1.54
C GLY A 90 -3.53 3.88 0.31
N LEU A 91 -3.95 2.66 0.04
CA LEU A 91 -4.87 2.32 -1.06
C LEU A 91 -6.30 2.77 -0.74
N MET A 92 -7.05 3.13 -1.78
CA MET A 92 -8.46 3.49 -1.65
C MET A 92 -9.35 2.25 -1.67
N ASN A 93 -10.31 2.13 -0.76
CA ASN A 93 -11.32 1.08 -0.72
C ASN A 93 -12.51 1.39 -1.66
N LYS A 94 -13.46 0.45 -1.78
CA LYS A 94 -14.65 0.63 -2.63
C LYS A 94 -15.57 1.75 -2.17
N SER A 95 -15.56 2.05 -0.88
CA SER A 95 -16.34 3.11 -0.25
C SER A 95 -15.70 4.50 -0.41
N GLY A 96 -14.51 4.57 -1.03
CA GLY A 96 -13.77 5.83 -1.23
C GLY A 96 -12.84 6.21 -0.07
N GLU A 97 -12.79 5.42 1.00
CA GLU A 97 -11.88 5.68 2.12
C GLU A 97 -10.47 5.19 1.79
N ARG A 98 -9.44 5.91 2.26
CA ARG A 98 -8.05 5.48 2.13
C ARG A 98 -7.55 4.81 3.40
N GLY A 99 -6.74 3.76 3.21
CA GLY A 99 -5.81 3.30 4.22
C GLY A 99 -4.65 4.28 4.42
N ASP A 100 -3.63 3.84 5.13
CA ASP A 100 -2.47 4.63 5.51
C ASP A 100 -1.18 4.10 4.87
N LEU A 101 -0.14 4.94 4.92
CA LEU A 101 1.22 4.52 4.61
C LEU A 101 1.99 4.37 5.92
N TYR A 102 2.71 3.28 6.08
CA TYR A 102 3.62 3.05 7.20
C TYR A 102 5.06 3.09 6.71
N ALA A 103 5.84 4.02 7.25
CA ALA A 103 7.27 4.05 7.07
C ALA A 103 7.93 3.16 8.13
N LEU A 104 8.56 2.06 7.69
CA LEU A 104 9.35 1.17 8.53
C LEU A 104 10.80 1.63 8.50
N SER A 105 11.32 2.09 9.63
CA SER A 105 12.72 2.48 9.74
C SER A 105 13.63 1.25 9.66
N LEU A 106 14.68 1.34 8.84
CA LEU A 106 15.73 0.33 8.76
C LEU A 106 17.09 1.01 8.97
N ILE A 107 17.71 0.75 10.13
CA ILE A 107 19.01 1.32 10.47
C ILE A 107 20.09 0.37 9.96
N HIS A 108 20.91 0.85 9.02
CA HIS A 108 22.03 0.10 8.50
C HIS A 108 23.31 0.43 9.28
N ILE A 109 24.10 -0.60 9.56
CA ILE A 109 25.48 -0.46 10.05
C ILE A 109 26.37 -0.68 8.82
N LEU A 110 27.24 0.30 8.52
CA LEU A 110 28.20 0.23 7.42
C LEU A 110 29.24 -0.88 7.65
#